data_AF-A0A0E0N8P9-F1
#
_entry.id   AF-A0A0E0N8P9-F1
#
_cell.length_a   1.000
_cell.length_b   1.000
_cell.length_c   1.000
_cell.angle_alpha   90.00
_cell.angle_beta   90.00
_cell.angle_gamma   90.00
#
_symmetry.space_group_name_H-M   'P 1'
#
loop_
_entity.id
_entity.type
_entity.pdbx_description
1 polymer ?
#
loop_
_entity_poly.entity_id
_entity_poly.type
_entity_poly.pdbx_seq_one_letter_code
_entity_poly.pdbx_strand_id
1 'polypeptide(L)'
;MMRRFVNLVVDTAGVGADATACKLYRVAASALFSSPARRQAAAKELDPDDVDDAGGLPPPAITFHPSSLSGPGNVDFLHLPGDDSLLALDVDGRGLLYSAASAAVRYMPDPCKPKMEPISFTAGDSVLYVIERVPFSGNPGCFEALTYGLLPHDLDRMGWYWRSLPPPPFAKVGYDGDFRRHRQRREYDITASAVVNETELWVTAHGAGTFSFDTQVGEWRGRGEWRMPFKGRGEYVEEHGKWFGLSSTPLQGLHLCSCDLSHLCCSYDVPVVRRWLDGLDRLPAAAPPKQSFLMEAYAVHLGSGRFCIARFMEEEEEEEVEEEKDNISVHPFFHVAGVNNNKKKNDRFLLLTGVDVVACDDAVLVHKSIRYPFQNGDFVRGYSRLF
;
A
#
# COMPACT_ATOMS: atom_id res chain seq x y z
N MET A 1 14.98 -10.88 -6.56
CA MET A 1 14.96 -11.79 -5.38
C MET A 1 13.53 -12.24 -5.14
N MET A 2 13.30 -13.51 -4.81
CA MET A 2 11.96 -14.04 -4.57
C MET A 2 11.55 -13.88 -3.10
N ARG A 3 10.44 -13.19 -2.83
CA ARG A 3 9.90 -13.06 -1.47
C ARG A 3 9.25 -14.37 -1.04
N ARG A 4 9.67 -14.87 0.12
CA ARG A 4 9.14 -16.12 0.70
C ARG A 4 7.84 -15.90 1.47
N PHE A 5 7.66 -14.71 2.01
CA PHE A 5 6.52 -14.33 2.83
C PHE A 5 5.92 -13.02 2.33
N VAL A 6 4.62 -12.89 2.55
CA VAL A 6 3.90 -11.64 2.50
C VAL A 6 3.73 -11.17 3.95
N ASN A 7 4.21 -9.97 4.23
CA ASN A 7 4.15 -9.36 5.55
C ASN A 7 2.88 -8.51 5.64
N LEU A 8 1.95 -8.94 6.47
CA LEU A 8 0.67 -8.28 6.68
C LEU A 8 0.66 -7.67 8.07
N VAL A 9 0.49 -6.36 8.16
CA VAL A 9 0.24 -5.70 9.45
C VAL A 9 -1.24 -5.36 9.56
N VAL A 10 -1.86 -5.80 10.64
CA VAL A 10 -3.27 -5.53 10.96
C VAL A 10 -3.35 -4.93 12.36
N ASP A 11 -4.18 -3.90 12.50
CA ASP A 11 -4.55 -3.33 13.80
C ASP A 11 -5.33 -4.36 14.65
N THR A 12 -5.33 -4.22 15.97
CA THR A 12 -6.14 -5.03 16.88
C THR A 12 -7.32 -4.26 17.48
N ALA A 13 -7.53 -3.00 17.11
CA ALA A 13 -8.71 -2.26 17.57
C ALA A 13 -9.99 -2.83 16.95
N GLY A 14 -10.86 -3.35 17.80
CA GLY A 14 -12.26 -3.61 17.47
C GLY A 14 -13.02 -2.31 17.12
N VAL A 15 -14.18 -2.45 16.49
CA VAL A 15 -15.04 -1.30 16.13
C VAL A 15 -15.33 -0.45 17.37
N GLY A 16 -14.82 0.79 17.39
CA GLY A 16 -15.04 1.76 18.46
C GLY A 16 -13.99 1.81 19.58
N ALA A 17 -12.91 1.03 19.50
CA ALA A 17 -11.74 1.16 20.36
C ALA A 17 -10.63 1.94 19.65
N ASP A 18 -9.87 2.74 20.40
CA ASP A 18 -8.60 3.30 19.90
C ASP A 18 -7.63 2.15 19.63
N ALA A 19 -6.89 2.21 18.51
CA ALA A 19 -5.83 1.25 18.16
C ALA A 19 -4.88 1.02 19.35
N THR A 20 -4.90 -0.19 19.92
CA THR A 20 -4.09 -0.54 21.10
C THR A 20 -2.79 -1.25 20.74
N ALA A 21 -2.74 -1.91 19.58
CA ALA A 21 -1.57 -2.60 19.07
C ALA A 21 -1.71 -2.94 17.57
N CYS A 22 -0.58 -3.13 16.89
CA CYS A 22 -0.53 -3.64 15.52
C CYS A 22 0.17 -5.00 15.51
N LYS A 23 -0.43 -6.01 14.88
CA LYS A 23 0.15 -7.36 14.74
C LYS A 23 0.74 -7.56 13.35
N LEU A 24 1.97 -8.04 13.28
CA LEU A 24 2.60 -8.47 12.04
C LEU A 24 2.38 -9.98 11.84
N TYR A 25 1.73 -10.33 10.74
CA TYR A 25 1.50 -11.69 10.28
C TYR A 25 2.39 -11.98 9.06
N ARG A 26 2.94 -13.19 9.00
CA ARG A 26 3.78 -13.64 7.89
C ARG A 26 3.09 -14.78 7.16
N VAL A 27 2.49 -14.48 6.01
CA VAL A 27 1.80 -15.48 5.19
C VAL A 27 2.78 -16.04 4.18
N ALA A 28 2.91 -17.36 4.09
CA ALA A 28 3.81 -17.98 3.12
C ALA A 28 3.34 -17.68 1.69
N ALA A 29 4.19 -17.06 0.88
CA ALA A 29 3.85 -16.71 -0.49
C ALA A 29 3.44 -17.94 -1.30
N SER A 30 4.09 -19.09 -1.05
CA SER A 30 3.79 -20.36 -1.71
C SER A 30 2.35 -20.85 -1.51
N ALA A 31 1.64 -20.41 -0.46
CA ALA A 31 0.25 -20.77 -0.26
C ALA A 31 -0.68 -20.20 -1.36
N LEU A 32 -0.27 -19.09 -1.98
CA LEU A 32 -1.04 -18.38 -2.99
C LEU A 32 -0.79 -18.89 -4.43
N PHE A 33 0.21 -19.74 -4.64
CA PHE A 33 0.62 -20.19 -5.98
C PHE A 33 0.51 -21.71 -6.14
N SER A 34 -0.40 -22.13 -7.01
CA SER A 34 -0.52 -23.53 -7.46
C SER A 34 0.73 -24.02 -8.21
N SER A 35 0.98 -25.33 -8.15
CA SER A 35 2.12 -25.97 -8.83
C SER A 35 2.04 -25.89 -10.36
N PRO A 36 3.17 -26.07 -11.07
CA PRO A 36 3.25 -25.97 -12.52
C PRO A 36 2.25 -26.82 -13.30
N ALA A 37 1.92 -28.01 -12.80
CA ALA A 37 1.04 -28.97 -13.47
C ALA A 37 -0.42 -28.46 -13.59
N ARG A 38 -0.86 -27.59 -12.67
CA ARG A 38 -2.20 -26.98 -12.70
C ARG A 38 -2.30 -25.83 -13.72
N ARG A 39 -1.15 -25.27 -14.17
CA ARG A 39 -1.07 -24.14 -15.11
C ARG A 39 -1.68 -24.41 -16.49
N GLN A 40 -1.73 -25.67 -16.94
CA GLN A 40 -2.24 -26.03 -18.28
C GLN A 40 -3.74 -26.38 -18.28
N ALA A 41 -4.33 -26.69 -17.13
CA ALA A 41 -5.73 -27.08 -17.01
C ALA A 41 -6.67 -25.91 -16.67
N ALA A 42 -6.19 -24.91 -15.92
CA ALA A 42 -7.01 -23.84 -15.33
C ALA A 42 -7.19 -22.59 -16.21
N ALA A 43 -6.78 -22.63 -17.49
CA ALA A 43 -6.72 -21.44 -18.33
C ALA A 43 -8.09 -20.89 -18.77
N LYS A 44 -9.22 -21.56 -18.46
CA LYS A 44 -10.54 -21.10 -18.96
C LYS A 44 -11.71 -21.13 -17.98
N GLU A 45 -11.68 -21.91 -16.91
CA GLU A 45 -12.74 -21.89 -15.89
C GLU A 45 -12.09 -22.15 -14.52
N LEU A 46 -12.41 -21.32 -13.51
CA LEU A 46 -12.08 -21.62 -12.12
C LEU A 46 -13.33 -22.19 -11.45
N ASP A 47 -13.09 -23.26 -10.72
CA ASP A 47 -14.06 -23.98 -9.92
C ASP A 47 -14.43 -23.09 -8.71
N PRO A 48 -15.71 -22.96 -8.30
CA PRO A 48 -16.07 -22.31 -7.03
C PRO A 48 -15.27 -22.81 -5.80
N ASP A 49 -14.61 -23.97 -5.90
CA ASP A 49 -13.68 -24.52 -4.91
C ASP A 49 -12.26 -23.88 -4.88
N ASP A 50 -11.94 -22.85 -5.70
CA ASP A 50 -10.61 -22.22 -5.74
C ASP A 50 -10.42 -21.02 -4.78
N VAL A 51 -11.43 -20.71 -3.97
CA VAL A 51 -11.31 -19.81 -2.82
C VAL A 51 -11.23 -20.65 -1.56
N ASP A 52 -10.04 -20.70 -0.96
CA ASP A 52 -9.84 -21.40 0.31
C ASP A 52 -10.31 -20.50 1.47
N ASP A 53 -11.27 -20.95 2.26
CA ASP A 53 -11.62 -20.31 3.54
C ASP A 53 -10.64 -20.75 4.62
N ALA A 54 -9.74 -19.85 5.02
CA ALA A 54 -8.84 -20.10 6.14
C ALA A 54 -9.58 -19.88 7.47
N GLY A 55 -9.33 -20.77 8.44
CA GLY A 55 -9.87 -20.61 9.80
C GLY A 55 -9.34 -19.37 10.56
N GLY A 56 -8.33 -18.70 10.03
CA GLY A 56 -7.73 -17.48 10.58
C GLY A 56 -6.34 -17.22 10.00
N LEU A 57 -5.80 -16.02 10.29
CA LEU A 57 -4.41 -15.71 9.98
C LEU A 57 -3.45 -16.61 10.78
N PRO A 58 -2.22 -16.85 10.28
CA PRO A 58 -1.20 -17.55 11.06
C PRO A 58 -0.91 -16.83 12.39
N PRO A 59 -0.23 -17.46 13.37
CA PRO A 59 0.19 -16.77 14.57
C PRO A 59 1.01 -15.50 14.24
N PRO A 60 0.78 -14.37 14.93
CA PRO A 60 1.53 -13.14 14.69
C PRO A 60 3.01 -13.33 15.05
N ALA A 61 3.89 -12.80 14.21
CA ALA A 61 5.34 -12.86 14.41
C ALA A 61 5.82 -11.88 15.49
N ILE A 62 5.17 -10.72 15.60
CA ILE A 62 5.43 -9.69 16.60
C ILE A 62 4.20 -8.77 16.73
N THR A 63 4.02 -8.19 17.91
CA THR A 63 3.01 -7.16 18.19
C THR A 63 3.72 -5.85 18.54
N PHE A 64 3.36 -4.77 17.83
CA PHE A 64 3.85 -3.42 18.08
C PHE A 64 2.84 -2.66 18.94
N HIS A 65 3.30 -2.11 20.05
CA HIS A 65 2.51 -1.20 20.87
C HIS A 65 2.95 0.24 20.59
N PRO A 66 2.01 1.16 20.32
CA PRO A 66 2.31 2.58 20.18
C PRO A 66 2.84 3.14 21.52
N SER A 67 3.72 4.14 21.48
CA SER A 67 4.24 4.77 22.71
C SER A 67 3.19 5.56 23.48
N SER A 68 2.22 6.15 22.79
CA SER A 68 1.13 6.89 23.43
C SER A 68 0.07 5.93 23.98
N LEU A 69 -0.22 6.04 25.28
CA LEU A 69 -1.33 5.35 25.94
C LEU A 69 -2.65 6.14 25.85
N SER A 70 -2.66 7.31 25.21
CA SER A 70 -3.83 8.19 25.08
C SER A 70 -4.10 8.53 23.62
N GLY A 71 -5.24 8.07 23.09
CA GLY A 71 -5.69 8.30 21.72
C GLY A 71 -5.34 7.15 20.75
N PRO A 72 -5.83 7.20 19.51
CA PRO A 72 -5.57 6.17 18.51
C PRO A 72 -4.06 6.09 18.23
N GLY A 73 -3.41 5.09 18.81
CA GLY A 73 -1.98 4.90 18.71
C GLY A 73 -1.62 4.33 17.34
N ASN A 74 -1.54 5.22 16.35
CA ASN A 74 -1.14 4.85 15.00
C ASN A 74 0.36 4.50 14.97
N VAL A 75 0.68 3.39 14.31
CA VAL A 75 2.04 3.02 13.95
C VAL A 75 2.08 2.89 12.43
N ASP A 76 2.93 3.70 11.79
CA ASP A 76 3.18 3.60 10.37
C ASP A 76 4.33 2.63 10.11
N PHE A 77 4.19 1.84 9.04
CA PHE A 77 5.15 0.80 8.68
C PHE A 77 5.77 1.11 7.32
N LEU A 78 7.10 1.05 7.25
CA LEU A 78 7.88 1.35 6.06
C LEU A 78 8.76 0.14 5.73
N HIS A 79 8.67 -0.32 4.48
CA HIS A 79 9.53 -1.39 3.98
C HIS A 79 10.94 -0.87 3.70
N LEU A 80 11.95 -1.55 4.25
CA LEU A 80 13.35 -1.30 3.92
C LEU A 80 13.83 -2.27 2.82
N PRO A 81 14.70 -1.81 1.90
CA PRO A 81 15.24 -2.66 0.86
C PRO A 81 16.18 -3.73 1.45
N GLY A 82 16.23 -4.91 0.84
CA GLY A 82 17.21 -5.96 1.14
C GLY A 82 16.67 -7.16 1.92
N ASP A 83 16.19 -6.98 3.16
CA ASP A 83 16.14 -8.07 4.16
C ASP A 83 14.76 -8.33 4.80
N ASP A 84 13.65 -8.21 4.05
CA ASP A 84 12.26 -8.35 4.57
C ASP A 84 12.04 -7.55 5.87
N SER A 85 12.79 -6.47 6.04
CA SER A 85 12.86 -5.71 7.28
C SER A 85 11.86 -4.55 7.25
N LEU A 86 11.28 -4.28 8.40
CA LEU A 86 10.17 -3.35 8.56
C LEU A 86 10.57 -2.27 9.57
N LEU A 87 10.51 -1.01 9.16
CA LEU A 87 10.63 0.11 10.06
C LEU A 87 9.23 0.51 10.53
N ALA A 88 8.96 0.34 11.82
CA ALA A 88 7.78 0.87 12.48
C ALA A 88 8.10 2.27 13.04
N LEU A 89 7.24 3.24 12.75
CA LEU A 89 7.28 4.61 13.28
C LEU A 89 5.98 4.86 14.03
N ASP A 90 6.05 5.17 15.32
CA ASP A 90 4.85 5.55 16.06
C ASP A 90 4.46 7.03 15.82
N VAL A 91 3.31 7.42 16.38
CA VAL A 91 2.77 8.79 16.32
C VAL A 91 3.70 9.86 16.90
N ASP A 92 4.66 9.48 17.75
CA ASP A 92 5.67 10.38 18.32
C ASP A 92 6.97 10.38 17.49
N GLY A 93 7.01 9.63 16.39
CA GLY A 93 8.17 9.49 15.51
C GLY A 93 9.18 8.44 15.95
N ARG A 94 8.92 7.68 17.02
CA ARG A 94 9.90 6.72 17.54
C ARG A 94 10.04 5.53 16.60
N GLY A 95 11.27 5.26 16.19
CA GLY A 95 11.58 4.23 15.21
C GLY A 95 12.01 2.90 15.80
N LEU A 96 11.35 1.82 15.37
CA LEU A 96 11.78 0.43 15.62
C LEU A 96 11.93 -0.32 14.31
N LEU A 97 13.14 -0.83 14.05
CA LEU A 97 13.43 -1.72 12.95
C LEU A 97 13.22 -3.17 13.40
N TYR A 98 12.30 -3.88 12.77
CA TYR A 98 12.13 -5.32 12.88
C TYR A 98 12.79 -6.02 11.69
N SER A 99 13.72 -6.95 11.97
CA SER A 99 14.29 -7.84 10.96
C SER A 99 13.62 -9.20 11.03
N ALA A 100 12.94 -9.58 9.96
CA ALA A 100 12.25 -10.84 9.84
C ALA A 100 13.20 -12.04 9.68
N ALA A 101 14.44 -11.80 9.24
CA ALA A 101 15.48 -12.82 9.05
C ALA A 101 16.08 -13.27 10.39
N SER A 102 16.36 -12.32 11.29
CA SER A 102 16.95 -12.60 12.61
C SER A 102 15.93 -12.63 13.74
N ALA A 103 14.65 -12.36 13.46
CA ALA A 103 13.60 -12.17 14.46
C ALA A 103 14.02 -11.19 15.58
N ALA A 104 14.68 -10.10 15.19
CA ALA A 104 15.26 -9.13 16.12
C ALA A 104 14.71 -7.73 15.88
N VAL A 105 14.75 -6.92 16.93
CA VAL A 105 14.38 -5.50 16.88
C VAL A 105 15.59 -4.62 17.16
N ARG A 106 15.65 -3.46 16.52
CA ARG A 106 16.67 -2.44 16.72
C ARG A 106 16.01 -1.07 16.83
N TYR A 107 16.45 -0.26 17.80
CA TYR A 107 16.08 1.15 17.86
C TYR A 107 16.69 1.90 16.67
N MET A 108 15.86 2.71 16.03
CA MET A 108 16.27 3.58 14.93
C MET A 108 16.28 5.03 15.42
N PRO A 109 17.11 5.90 14.82
CA PRO A 109 17.04 7.33 15.10
C PRO A 109 15.63 7.84 14.78
N ASP A 110 15.19 8.85 15.51
CA ASP A 110 13.90 9.49 15.27
C ASP A 110 14.01 10.45 14.07
N PRO A 111 12.98 10.55 13.20
CA PRO A 111 12.91 11.55 12.14
C PRO A 111 12.87 12.96 12.72
N CYS A 112 13.14 13.97 11.90
CA CYS A 112 13.12 15.38 12.34
C CYS A 112 11.74 15.81 12.87
N LYS A 113 10.67 15.11 12.46
CA LYS A 113 9.34 15.15 13.09
C LYS A 113 8.59 13.84 12.92
N PRO A 114 7.57 13.59 13.76
CA PRO A 114 6.59 12.54 13.50
C PRO A 114 6.02 12.64 12.08
N LYS A 115 5.86 11.49 11.44
CA LYS A 115 5.31 11.37 10.09
C LYS A 115 3.86 10.95 10.15
N MET A 116 3.04 11.56 9.29
CA MET A 116 1.62 11.25 9.17
C MET A 116 1.37 10.58 7.82
N GLU A 117 0.89 9.33 7.85
CA GLU A 117 0.62 8.53 6.65
C GLU A 117 1.78 8.59 5.62
N PRO A 118 3.02 8.29 6.02
CA PRO A 118 4.19 8.39 5.16
C PRO A 118 4.12 7.43 3.97
N ILE A 119 4.63 7.90 2.83
CA ILE A 119 4.96 7.13 1.65
C ILE A 119 6.47 6.93 1.63
N SER A 120 6.91 5.69 1.52
CA SER A 120 8.33 5.34 1.39
C SER A 120 8.74 5.04 -0.04
N PHE A 121 9.99 5.36 -0.35
CA PHE A 121 10.70 4.90 -1.55
C PHE A 121 12.03 4.31 -1.16
N THR A 122 12.43 3.29 -1.90
CA THR A 122 13.75 2.68 -1.83
C THR A 122 14.45 2.99 -3.15
N ALA A 123 15.49 3.81 -3.12
CA ALA A 123 16.25 4.21 -4.28
C ALA A 123 17.75 4.23 -3.95
N GLY A 124 18.56 3.74 -4.88
CA GLY A 124 19.96 3.40 -4.62
C GLY A 124 20.15 2.28 -3.58
N ASP A 125 21.40 2.01 -3.23
CA ASP A 125 21.76 0.78 -2.52
C ASP A 125 21.41 0.73 -1.03
N SER A 126 20.93 1.81 -0.39
CA SER A 126 20.65 1.82 1.07
C SER A 126 19.85 3.01 1.60
N VAL A 127 19.16 3.78 0.75
CA VAL A 127 18.46 5.00 1.21
C VAL A 127 16.95 4.81 1.20
N LEU A 128 16.33 5.05 2.36
CA LEU A 128 14.88 5.10 2.50
C LEU A 128 14.43 6.55 2.47
N TYR A 129 13.72 6.93 1.41
CA TYR A 129 13.10 8.25 1.31
C TYR A 129 11.68 8.18 1.85
N VAL A 130 11.29 9.15 2.66
CA VAL A 130 9.99 9.18 3.34
C VAL A 130 9.36 10.55 3.17
N ILE A 131 8.21 10.59 2.50
CA ILE A 131 7.40 11.79 2.32
C ILE A 131 6.03 11.61 2.95
N GLU A 132 5.50 12.64 3.60
CA GLU A 132 4.11 12.62 4.06
C GLU A 132 3.15 12.58 2.86
N ARG A 133 2.08 11.78 2.95
CA ARG A 133 1.03 11.74 1.91
C ARG A 133 0.46 13.13 1.61
N VAL A 134 0.38 13.98 2.64
CA VAL A 134 -0.05 15.38 2.53
C VAL A 134 1.14 16.29 2.87
N PRO A 135 1.96 16.69 1.88
CA PRO A 135 3.19 17.40 2.15
C PRO A 135 2.95 18.88 2.51
N PHE A 136 3.53 19.30 3.64
CA PHE A 136 3.61 20.71 4.07
C PHE A 136 5.05 21.20 4.02
N SER A 137 5.27 22.42 3.52
CA SER A 137 6.60 23.04 3.35
C SER A 137 7.13 23.73 4.62
N GLY A 138 6.57 23.43 5.80
CA GLY A 138 7.04 23.94 7.08
C GLY A 138 8.40 23.36 7.50
N ASN A 139 8.95 23.87 8.61
CA ASN A 139 10.15 23.35 9.25
C ASN A 139 9.78 22.71 10.60
N PRO A 140 10.05 21.41 10.83
CA PRO A 140 10.72 20.46 9.94
C PRO A 140 9.89 20.04 8.71
N GLY A 141 10.59 19.72 7.63
CA GLY A 141 10.01 19.43 6.31
C GLY A 141 9.22 18.12 6.24
N CYS A 142 8.27 18.04 5.32
CA CYS A 142 7.46 16.85 5.04
C CYS A 142 8.21 15.71 4.33
N PHE A 143 9.46 15.94 3.89
CA PHE A 143 10.26 14.99 3.12
C PHE A 143 11.64 14.80 3.75
N GLU A 144 11.99 13.55 4.03
CA GLU A 144 13.25 13.18 4.69
C GLU A 144 13.83 11.90 4.06
N ALA A 145 15.12 11.66 4.27
CA ALA A 145 15.77 10.41 3.94
C ALA A 145 16.48 9.82 5.17
N LEU A 146 16.28 8.52 5.38
CA LEU A 146 17.02 7.71 6.33
C LEU A 146 18.17 7.04 5.58
N THR A 147 19.40 7.28 6.04
CA THR A 147 20.62 6.75 5.43
C THR A 147 21.58 6.24 6.51
N TYR A 148 22.44 5.29 6.13
CA TYR A 148 23.55 4.84 6.95
C TYR A 148 24.83 5.53 6.49
N GLY A 149 25.57 6.17 7.41
CA GLY A 149 26.76 6.94 7.05
C GLY A 149 27.46 7.53 8.27
N LEU A 150 28.41 8.45 8.02
CA LEU A 150 29.04 9.25 9.09
C LEU A 150 27.98 10.15 9.71
N LEU A 151 27.89 10.15 11.04
CA LEU A 151 26.87 10.93 11.75
C LEU A 151 27.17 12.44 11.62
N PRO A 152 26.18 13.29 11.29
CA PRO A 152 26.40 14.73 11.11
C PRO A 152 27.01 15.47 12.31
N HIS A 153 26.83 14.93 13.51
CA HIS A 153 27.29 15.53 14.77
C HIS A 153 28.43 14.73 15.43
N ASP A 154 28.88 13.63 14.82
CA ASP A 154 29.91 12.74 15.34
C ASP A 154 30.61 12.02 14.17
N LEU A 155 31.56 12.71 13.55
CA LEU A 155 32.20 12.29 12.31
C LEU A 155 33.13 11.05 12.46
N ASP A 156 33.36 10.59 13.69
CA ASP A 156 34.14 9.37 13.97
C ASP A 156 33.26 8.12 14.08
N ARG A 157 31.94 8.27 14.00
CA ARG A 157 30.97 7.17 14.15
C ARG A 157 30.09 7.02 12.93
N MET A 158 29.93 5.75 12.52
CA MET A 158 28.95 5.36 11.52
C MET A 158 27.62 4.98 12.18
N GLY A 159 26.52 5.44 11.61
CA GLY A 159 25.20 5.12 12.10
C GLY A 159 24.10 5.51 11.14
N TRP A 160 22.88 5.07 11.48
CA TRP A 160 21.68 5.55 10.82
C TRP A 160 21.38 6.98 11.27
N TYR A 161 21.00 7.84 10.34
CA TYR A 161 20.52 9.19 10.63
C TYR A 161 19.49 9.65 9.60
N TRP A 162 18.62 10.57 10.02
CA TRP A 162 17.67 11.24 9.15
C TRP A 162 18.26 12.55 8.63
N ARG A 163 17.98 12.85 7.37
CA ARG A 163 18.26 14.15 6.75
C ARG A 163 17.00 14.73 6.14
N SER A 164 16.76 16.01 6.38
CA SER A 164 15.67 16.73 5.73
C SER A 164 16.00 16.99 4.25
N LEU A 165 14.98 16.87 3.41
CA LEU A 165 15.04 17.10 1.97
C LEU A 165 14.12 18.27 1.58
N PRO A 166 14.36 18.93 0.44
CA PRO A 166 13.51 20.03 0.03
C PRO A 166 12.06 19.56 -0.19
N PRO A 167 11.05 20.33 0.28
CA PRO A 167 9.66 19.96 0.08
C PRO A 167 9.29 19.96 -1.41
N PRO A 168 8.32 19.15 -1.85
CA PRO A 168 7.88 19.18 -3.23
C PRO A 168 7.27 20.55 -3.61
N PRO A 169 7.30 20.95 -4.90
CA PRO A 169 6.80 22.26 -5.34
C PRO A 169 5.32 22.51 -5.06
N PHE A 170 4.54 21.42 -4.93
CA PHE A 170 3.11 21.46 -4.60
C PHE A 170 2.83 21.36 -3.09
N ALA A 171 3.86 21.28 -2.24
CA ALA A 171 3.68 21.27 -0.80
C ALA A 171 3.03 22.56 -0.32
N LYS A 172 2.05 22.44 0.58
CA LYS A 172 1.34 23.61 1.11
C LYS A 172 2.24 24.38 2.07
N VAL A 173 2.29 25.71 1.91
CA VAL A 173 2.90 26.60 2.90
C VAL A 173 2.06 26.53 4.18
N GLY A 174 2.67 26.04 5.26
CA GLY A 174 1.97 25.83 6.52
C GLY A 174 1.83 27.13 7.31
N TYR A 175 0.61 27.65 7.42
CA TYR A 175 0.09 28.38 8.58
C TYR A 175 -1.44 28.46 8.45
N ASP A 176 -2.15 27.38 8.77
CA ASP A 176 -3.47 27.56 9.38
C ASP A 176 -3.77 26.38 10.29
N GLY A 177 -4.34 26.66 11.46
CA GLY A 177 -4.69 25.69 12.51
C GLY A 177 -5.83 24.75 12.11
N ASP A 178 -5.94 24.44 10.82
CA ASP A 178 -7.11 23.88 10.17
C ASP A 178 -6.79 22.59 9.38
N PHE A 179 -5.83 21.81 9.91
CA PHE A 179 -5.51 20.45 9.46
C PHE A 179 -6.77 19.59 9.22
N ARG A 180 -7.83 19.83 10.00
CA ARG A 180 -9.13 19.13 9.86
C ARG A 180 -9.91 19.55 8.61
N ARG A 181 -9.94 20.83 8.22
CA ARG A 181 -10.61 21.27 6.96
C ARG A 181 -9.83 20.85 5.72
N HIS A 182 -8.50 20.81 5.77
CA HIS A 182 -7.70 20.37 4.62
C HIS A 182 -7.82 18.87 4.34
N ARG A 183 -7.99 18.02 5.36
CA ARG A 183 -8.30 16.58 5.19
C ARG A 183 -9.58 16.34 4.38
N GLN A 184 -10.54 17.27 4.43
CA GLN A 184 -11.79 17.15 3.70
C GLN A 184 -11.67 17.46 2.20
N ARG A 185 -10.70 18.30 1.79
CA ARG A 185 -10.55 18.67 0.37
C ARG A 185 -9.66 17.73 -0.46
N ARG A 186 -8.85 16.87 0.18
CA ARG A 186 -7.89 15.92 -0.47
C ARG A 186 -7.05 16.52 -1.60
N GLU A 187 -6.89 17.83 -1.60
CA GLU A 187 -6.18 18.57 -2.64
C GLU A 187 -4.69 18.51 -2.34
N TYR A 188 -3.89 18.19 -3.35
CA TYR A 188 -2.44 18.00 -3.30
C TYR A 188 -1.97 16.76 -2.52
N ASP A 189 -2.88 15.86 -2.15
CA ASP A 189 -2.53 14.55 -1.59
C ASP A 189 -1.77 13.71 -2.62
N ILE A 190 -0.73 13.02 -2.19
CA ILE A 190 -0.02 12.07 -3.04
C ILE A 190 -0.88 10.81 -3.17
N THR A 191 -1.29 10.55 -4.41
CA THR A 191 -2.22 9.46 -4.77
C THR A 191 -1.53 8.29 -5.43
N ALA A 192 -0.39 8.53 -6.07
CA ALA A 192 0.42 7.51 -6.71
C ALA A 192 1.91 7.79 -6.50
N SER A 193 2.72 6.73 -6.46
CA SER A 193 4.17 6.82 -6.35
C SER A 193 4.87 5.71 -7.14
N ALA A 194 6.06 5.98 -7.67
CA ALA A 194 6.89 5.00 -8.35
C ALA A 194 8.37 5.40 -8.26
N VAL A 195 9.28 4.42 -8.37
CA VAL A 195 10.71 4.68 -8.57
C VAL A 195 11.03 4.43 -10.04
N VAL A 196 11.66 5.39 -10.70
CA VAL A 196 12.02 5.35 -12.13
C VAL A 196 13.53 5.53 -12.27
N ASN A 197 14.16 4.75 -13.14
CA ASN A 197 15.61 4.76 -13.39
C ASN A 197 16.47 4.60 -12.11
N GLU A 198 15.93 3.95 -11.07
CA GLU A 198 16.55 3.73 -9.74
C GLU A 198 16.89 5.00 -8.94
N THR A 199 16.86 6.18 -9.57
CA THR A 199 17.31 7.45 -8.99
C THR A 199 16.22 8.52 -8.96
N GLU A 200 15.09 8.33 -9.63
CA GLU A 200 14.00 9.29 -9.68
C GLU A 200 12.77 8.79 -8.92
N LEU A 201 12.33 9.56 -7.93
CA LEU A 201 11.13 9.25 -7.15
C LEU A 201 9.95 10.02 -7.74
N TRP A 202 9.04 9.33 -8.39
CA TRP A 202 7.88 9.92 -9.04
C TRP A 202 6.68 9.90 -8.10
N VAL A 203 5.93 11.01 -8.07
CA VAL A 203 4.69 11.17 -7.28
C VAL A 203 3.62 11.86 -8.11
N THR A 204 2.38 11.39 -8.01
CA THR A 204 1.21 12.11 -8.53
C THR A 204 0.46 12.75 -7.37
N ALA A 205 0.37 14.07 -7.40
CA ALA A 205 -0.37 14.88 -6.45
C ALA A 205 -1.76 15.23 -7.01
N HIS A 206 -2.81 14.98 -6.22
CA HIS A 206 -4.18 15.25 -6.63
C HIS A 206 -4.37 16.74 -6.93
N GLY A 207 -4.77 17.09 -8.15
CA GLY A 207 -4.97 18.48 -8.59
C GLY A 207 -3.72 19.19 -9.14
N ALA A 208 -2.50 18.70 -8.87
CA ALA A 208 -1.26 19.33 -9.35
C ALA A 208 -0.53 18.55 -10.47
N GLY A 209 -0.82 17.25 -10.64
CA GLY A 209 -0.16 16.43 -11.66
C GLY A 209 0.99 15.60 -11.11
N THR A 210 1.96 15.27 -11.97
CA THR A 210 3.07 14.38 -11.64
C THR A 210 4.39 15.13 -11.52
N PHE A 211 5.17 14.78 -10.51
CA PHE A 211 6.47 15.36 -10.18
C PHE A 211 7.49 14.25 -9.93
N SER A 212 8.76 14.55 -10.12
CA SER A 212 9.86 13.64 -9.80
C SER A 212 10.87 14.33 -8.89
N PHE A 213 11.40 13.61 -7.93
CA PHE A 213 12.58 14.01 -7.16
C PHE A 213 13.81 13.26 -7.67
N ASP A 214 14.82 14.00 -8.11
CA ASP A 214 16.11 13.44 -8.51
C ASP A 214 16.96 13.23 -7.25
N THR A 215 17.23 11.98 -6.91
CA THR A 215 18.00 11.62 -5.70
C THR A 215 19.49 11.96 -5.79
N GLN A 216 20.03 12.14 -7.00
CA GLN A 216 21.44 12.50 -7.19
C GLN A 216 21.63 14.00 -7.07
N VAL A 217 20.75 14.78 -7.68
CA VAL A 217 20.81 16.26 -7.67
C VAL A 217 20.16 16.83 -6.39
N GLY A 218 19.19 16.12 -5.83
CA GLY A 218 18.43 16.56 -4.66
C GLY A 218 17.35 17.59 -4.99
N GLU A 219 16.81 17.56 -6.22
CA GLU A 219 15.87 18.57 -6.72
C GLU A 219 14.57 17.97 -7.24
N TRP A 220 13.48 18.73 -7.10
CA TRP A 220 12.18 18.40 -7.66
C TRP A 220 12.01 18.96 -9.08
N ARG A 221 11.36 18.19 -9.95
CA ARG A 221 10.98 18.59 -11.32
C ARG A 221 9.52 18.25 -11.58
N GLY A 222 8.82 19.15 -12.27
CA GLY A 222 7.47 18.88 -12.78
C GLY A 222 7.53 17.98 -14.02
N ARG A 223 6.72 16.92 -14.06
CA ARG A 223 6.57 16.00 -15.21
C ARG A 223 5.34 16.29 -16.07
N GLY A 224 4.43 17.13 -15.56
CA GLY A 224 3.24 17.59 -16.28
C GLY A 224 1.96 17.37 -15.47
N GLU A 225 0.84 17.83 -16.02
CA GLU A 225 -0.48 17.75 -15.36
C GLU A 225 -1.13 16.35 -15.45
N TRP A 226 -0.47 15.41 -16.13
CA TRP A 226 -0.92 14.02 -16.23
C TRP A 226 -0.75 13.26 -14.90
N ARG A 227 -1.46 12.14 -14.77
CA ARG A 227 -1.52 11.32 -13.55
C ARG A 227 -1.05 9.90 -13.84
N MET A 228 -0.23 9.33 -12.96
CA MET A 228 0.08 7.91 -13.03
C MET A 228 -1.19 7.07 -12.88
N PRO A 229 -1.30 5.92 -13.58
CA PRO A 229 -2.50 5.11 -13.57
C PRO A 229 -2.65 4.23 -12.32
N PHE A 230 -1.85 4.49 -11.28
CA PHE A 230 -1.77 3.68 -10.07
C PHE A 230 -2.51 4.34 -8.90
N LYS A 231 -3.09 3.52 -8.02
CA LYS A 231 -3.53 3.88 -6.68
C LYS A 231 -2.45 3.39 -5.72
N GLY A 232 -1.71 4.32 -5.12
CA GLY A 232 -0.55 4.01 -4.30
C GLY A 232 0.69 3.70 -5.14
N ARG A 233 1.44 2.66 -4.77
CA ARG A 233 2.75 2.36 -5.38
C ARG A 233 2.60 1.61 -6.70
N GLY A 234 3.32 2.07 -7.73
CA GLY A 234 3.66 1.29 -8.92
C GLY A 234 5.06 0.69 -8.76
N GLU A 235 5.17 -0.63 -8.87
CA GLU A 235 6.41 -1.38 -8.71
C GLU A 235 6.97 -1.79 -10.07
N TYR A 236 8.26 -1.51 -10.29
CA TYR A 236 8.94 -1.91 -11.51
C TYR A 236 9.21 -3.41 -11.50
N VAL A 237 8.88 -4.08 -12.61
CA VAL A 237 9.19 -5.50 -12.82
C VAL A 237 10.15 -5.62 -13.99
N GLU A 238 11.42 -5.92 -13.67
CA GLU A 238 12.52 -6.02 -14.63
C GLU A 238 12.23 -6.98 -15.79
N GLU A 239 11.63 -8.14 -15.49
CA GLU A 239 11.30 -9.18 -16.48
C GLU A 239 10.32 -8.70 -17.57
N HIS A 240 9.52 -7.66 -17.27
CA HIS A 240 8.54 -7.08 -18.19
C HIS A 240 8.91 -5.67 -18.67
N GLY A 241 9.94 -5.05 -18.10
CA GLY A 241 10.36 -3.68 -18.40
C GLY A 241 9.29 -2.62 -18.10
N LYS A 242 8.36 -2.87 -17.17
CA LYS A 242 7.19 -2.00 -16.91
C LYS A 242 6.89 -1.88 -15.43
N TRP A 243 6.07 -0.88 -15.09
CA TRP A 243 5.53 -0.69 -13.75
C TRP A 243 4.16 -1.32 -13.65
N PHE A 244 3.93 -2.02 -12.55
CA PHE A 244 2.67 -2.67 -12.23
C PHE A 244 2.14 -2.14 -10.90
N GLY A 245 0.84 -2.01 -10.78
CA GLY A 245 0.22 -1.56 -9.54
C GLY A 245 -1.28 -1.65 -9.61
N LEU A 246 -1.94 -1.32 -8.49
CA LEU A 246 -3.39 -1.24 -8.47
C LEU A 246 -3.86 -0.03 -9.25
N SER A 247 -4.88 -0.19 -10.08
CA SER A 247 -5.37 0.87 -10.96
C SER A 247 -6.09 1.98 -10.19
N SER A 248 -5.82 3.24 -10.57
CA SER A 248 -6.54 4.42 -10.04
C SER A 248 -7.91 4.62 -10.69
N THR A 249 -8.14 4.05 -11.88
CA THR A 249 -9.37 4.20 -12.67
C THR A 249 -9.77 2.85 -13.33
N PRO A 250 -11.00 2.68 -13.84
CA PRO A 250 -12.18 3.51 -13.57
C PRO A 250 -12.55 3.52 -12.08
N LEU A 251 -12.14 2.48 -11.33
CA LEU A 251 -12.43 2.33 -9.90
C LEU A 251 -11.17 1.92 -9.13
N GLN A 252 -10.89 2.66 -8.07
CA GLN A 252 -9.62 2.65 -7.35
C GLN A 252 -9.37 1.33 -6.60
N GLY A 253 -8.39 0.56 -7.06
CA GLY A 253 -7.90 -0.63 -6.35
C GLY A 253 -8.54 -1.96 -6.77
N LEU A 254 -9.40 -1.95 -7.79
CA LEU A 254 -10.10 -3.16 -8.25
C LEU A 254 -9.34 -3.92 -9.33
N HIS A 255 -8.54 -3.23 -10.13
CA HIS A 255 -7.80 -3.84 -11.23
C HIS A 255 -6.31 -3.78 -10.94
N LEU A 256 -5.58 -4.81 -11.34
CA LEU A 256 -4.17 -4.70 -11.58
C LEU A 256 -3.98 -3.97 -12.92
N CYS A 257 -3.04 -3.03 -12.99
CA CYS A 257 -2.68 -2.36 -14.23
C CYS A 257 -1.17 -2.32 -14.43
N SER A 258 -0.78 -2.15 -15.69
CA SER A 258 0.61 -1.89 -16.07
C SER A 258 0.72 -0.59 -16.86
N CYS A 259 1.87 0.07 -16.72
CA CYS A 259 2.23 1.28 -17.42
C CYS A 259 3.74 1.29 -17.68
N ASP A 260 4.14 1.75 -18.85
CA ASP A 260 5.55 2.04 -19.11
C ASP A 260 5.82 3.52 -18.77
N LEU A 261 6.47 3.75 -17.62
CA LEU A 261 6.84 5.10 -17.19
C LEU A 261 8.12 5.61 -17.85
N SER A 262 8.94 4.72 -18.44
CA SER A 262 10.21 5.12 -19.06
C SER A 262 9.99 5.99 -20.31
N HIS A 263 8.96 5.69 -21.09
CA HIS A 263 8.57 6.49 -22.25
C HIS A 263 8.09 7.91 -21.87
N LEU A 264 7.59 8.09 -20.64
CA LEU A 264 7.10 9.38 -20.14
C LEU A 264 8.22 10.27 -19.61
N CYS A 265 9.47 9.79 -19.57
CA CYS A 265 10.63 10.64 -19.29
C CYS A 265 10.85 11.70 -20.38
N CYS A 266 10.36 11.46 -21.61
CA CYS A 266 10.64 12.30 -22.78
C CYS A 266 9.38 12.83 -23.51
N SER A 267 8.17 12.48 -23.08
CA SER A 267 6.93 13.00 -23.65
C SER A 267 5.88 13.33 -22.58
N TYR A 268 4.97 14.24 -22.91
CA TYR A 268 3.83 14.63 -22.07
C TYR A 268 2.55 13.83 -22.42
N ASP A 269 2.70 12.69 -23.09
CA ASP A 269 1.57 11.90 -23.55
C ASP A 269 0.86 11.20 -22.39
N VAL A 270 -0.41 10.88 -22.59
CA VAL A 270 -1.19 10.11 -21.62
C VAL A 270 -0.61 8.68 -21.56
N PRO A 271 -0.34 8.13 -20.36
CA PRO A 271 0.17 6.77 -20.23
C PRO A 271 -0.73 5.75 -20.93
N VAL A 272 -0.14 4.85 -21.73
CA VAL A 272 -0.84 3.67 -22.24
C VAL A 272 -0.95 2.66 -21.09
N VAL A 273 -2.18 2.36 -20.69
CA VAL A 273 -2.47 1.51 -19.53
C VAL A 273 -3.13 0.22 -20.00
N ARG A 274 -2.55 -0.93 -19.62
CA ARG A 274 -3.28 -2.21 -19.65
C ARG A 274 -3.86 -2.50 -18.28
N ARG A 275 -5.06 -3.07 -18.25
CA ARG A 275 -5.76 -3.40 -17.01
C ARG A 275 -6.29 -4.82 -17.11
N TRP A 276 -6.29 -5.50 -15.98
CA TRP A 276 -6.82 -6.85 -15.84
C TRP A 276 -7.64 -6.92 -14.56
N LEU A 277 -8.76 -7.65 -14.60
CA LEU A 277 -9.32 -8.17 -13.36
C LEU A 277 -8.40 -9.29 -12.89
N ASP A 278 -8.00 -9.19 -11.64
CA ASP A 278 -6.98 -9.99 -11.00
C ASP A 278 -7.59 -11.07 -10.10
N GLY A 279 -8.75 -11.60 -10.52
CA GLY A 279 -9.46 -12.68 -9.85
C GLY A 279 -10.72 -12.26 -9.10
N LEU A 280 -11.03 -10.96 -9.02
CA LEU A 280 -12.22 -10.48 -8.32
C LEU A 280 -13.54 -10.83 -9.02
N ASP A 281 -13.54 -10.86 -10.35
CA ASP A 281 -14.62 -11.40 -11.19
C ASP A 281 -14.91 -12.88 -10.93
N ARG A 282 -13.97 -13.57 -10.28
CA ARG A 282 -13.98 -15.02 -10.11
C ARG A 282 -14.36 -15.47 -8.70
N LEU A 283 -14.65 -14.53 -7.79
CA LEU A 283 -15.14 -14.86 -6.45
C LEU A 283 -16.61 -15.29 -6.50
N PRO A 284 -17.02 -16.26 -5.66
CA PRO A 284 -18.43 -16.56 -5.49
C PRO A 284 -19.14 -15.28 -5.01
N ALA A 285 -20.30 -14.99 -5.60
CA ALA A 285 -21.13 -13.89 -5.14
C ALA A 285 -21.41 -14.08 -3.64
N ALA A 286 -21.35 -13.00 -2.88
CA ALA A 286 -21.82 -13.03 -1.50
C ALA A 286 -23.25 -13.60 -1.49
N ALA A 287 -23.51 -14.57 -0.61
CA ALA A 287 -24.82 -15.19 -0.54
C ALA A 287 -25.85 -14.09 -0.24
N PRO A 288 -26.94 -13.97 -1.03
CA PRO A 288 -28.02 -13.05 -0.70
C PRO A 288 -28.49 -13.32 0.74
N PRO A 289 -28.69 -12.28 1.57
CA PRO A 289 -28.82 -10.87 1.20
C PRO A 289 -27.54 -10.04 1.46
N LYS A 290 -26.30 -10.55 1.28
CA LYS A 290 -25.09 -9.76 1.62
C LYS A 290 -24.47 -9.04 0.43
N GLN A 291 -24.06 -7.78 0.63
CA GLN A 291 -23.31 -6.97 -0.33
C GLN A 291 -21.87 -6.77 0.14
N SER A 292 -20.91 -6.92 -0.79
CA SER A 292 -19.48 -6.82 -0.50
C SER A 292 -18.88 -5.48 -0.93
N PHE A 293 -18.13 -4.85 -0.03
CA PHE A 293 -17.49 -3.56 -0.22
C PHE A 293 -15.97 -3.62 -0.11
N LEU A 294 -15.27 -3.03 -1.09
CA LEU A 294 -13.82 -2.87 -1.00
C LEU A 294 -13.47 -1.68 -0.09
N MET A 295 -12.77 -1.95 1.00
CA MET A 295 -12.32 -0.93 1.95
C MET A 295 -10.93 -0.39 1.59
N GLU A 296 -9.99 -1.32 1.37
CA GLU A 296 -8.60 -1.02 1.07
C GLU A 296 -7.96 -2.17 0.28
N ALA A 297 -6.97 -1.83 -0.55
CA ALA A 297 -6.28 -2.81 -1.37
C ALA A 297 -4.79 -2.48 -1.48
N TYR A 298 -3.96 -3.52 -1.50
CA TYR A 298 -2.52 -3.45 -1.65
C TYR A 298 -2.06 -4.49 -2.67
N ALA A 299 -1.02 -4.15 -3.45
CA ALA A 299 -0.32 -5.09 -4.30
C ALA A 299 1.16 -5.09 -3.91
N VAL A 300 1.73 -6.28 -3.81
CA VAL A 300 3.14 -6.49 -3.46
C VAL A 300 3.76 -7.42 -4.49
N HIS A 301 4.82 -6.96 -5.17
CA HIS A 301 5.64 -7.79 -6.04
C HIS A 301 6.48 -8.78 -5.21
N LEU A 302 6.35 -10.06 -5.53
CA LEU A 302 7.03 -11.16 -4.86
C LEU A 302 8.28 -11.63 -5.62
N GLY A 303 8.58 -11.01 -6.77
CA GLY A 303 9.64 -11.43 -7.67
C GLY A 303 9.14 -12.38 -8.75
N SER A 304 9.80 -12.30 -9.91
CA SER A 304 9.50 -13.09 -11.10
C SER A 304 8.06 -13.02 -11.59
N GLY A 305 7.59 -11.80 -11.87
CA GLY A 305 6.25 -11.54 -12.40
C GLY A 305 5.10 -11.80 -11.42
N ARG A 306 5.39 -12.32 -10.22
CA ARG A 306 4.39 -12.70 -9.23
C ARG A 306 4.03 -11.58 -8.28
N PHE A 307 2.74 -11.45 -8.00
CA PHE A 307 2.16 -10.49 -7.09
C PHE A 307 1.27 -11.17 -6.06
N CYS A 308 1.29 -10.64 -4.83
CA CYS A 308 0.21 -10.83 -3.88
C CYS A 308 -0.68 -9.58 -3.89
N ILE A 309 -1.98 -9.77 -4.07
CA ILE A 309 -2.97 -8.70 -3.98
C ILE A 309 -3.79 -8.95 -2.73
N ALA A 310 -3.73 -8.01 -1.78
CA ALA A 310 -4.56 -8.00 -0.58
C ALA A 310 -5.74 -7.08 -0.78
N ARG A 311 -6.94 -7.56 -0.44
CA ARG A 311 -8.16 -6.74 -0.36
C ARG A 311 -8.82 -6.91 0.98
N PHE A 312 -9.00 -5.80 1.68
CA PHE A 312 -9.81 -5.73 2.87
C PHE A 312 -11.24 -5.44 2.46
N MET A 313 -12.12 -6.37 2.77
CA MET A 313 -13.52 -6.39 2.36
C MET A 313 -14.42 -6.28 3.57
N GLU A 314 -15.59 -5.66 3.37
CA GLU A 314 -16.67 -5.58 4.33
C GLU A 314 -17.95 -6.11 3.69
N GLU A 315 -18.63 -7.02 4.36
CA GLU A 315 -19.94 -7.55 3.97
C GLU A 315 -21.02 -6.94 4.85
N GLU A 316 -22.00 -6.30 4.22
CA GLU A 316 -23.19 -5.74 4.87
C GLU A 316 -24.42 -6.55 4.45
N GLU A 317 -25.38 -6.72 5.35
CA GLU A 317 -26.71 -7.24 4.99
C GLU A 317 -27.46 -6.16 4.19
N GLU A 318 -28.00 -6.52 3.02
CA GLU A 318 -28.90 -5.71 2.21
C GLU A 318 -30.11 -5.37 3.07
N GLU A 319 -30.21 -4.11 3.48
CA GLU A 319 -31.46 -3.57 4.00
C GLU A 319 -32.39 -3.33 2.81
N GLU A 320 -33.63 -3.82 2.88
CA GLU A 320 -34.71 -3.44 1.97
C GLU A 320 -34.97 -1.92 2.11
N VAL A 321 -34.17 -1.09 1.44
CA VAL A 321 -34.34 0.37 1.46
C VAL A 321 -34.42 0.88 0.04
N GLU A 322 -35.54 1.57 -0.23
CA GLU A 322 -35.83 2.28 -1.48
C GLU A 322 -34.66 3.21 -1.86
N GLU A 323 -34.33 3.19 -3.15
CA GLU A 323 -33.21 3.86 -3.80
C GLU A 323 -32.79 5.21 -3.17
N GLU A 324 -31.58 5.25 -2.61
CA GLU A 324 -30.81 6.50 -2.53
C GLU A 324 -29.37 6.30 -3.04
N LYS A 325 -28.93 7.25 -3.85
CA LYS A 325 -27.94 7.12 -4.92
C LYS A 325 -26.50 7.31 -4.47
N ASP A 326 -25.60 6.67 -5.23
CA ASP A 326 -24.15 6.95 -5.45
C ASP A 326 -23.13 5.86 -5.06
N ASN A 327 -23.53 4.58 -4.96
CA ASN A 327 -22.58 3.47 -5.05
C ASN A 327 -22.42 3.02 -6.52
N ILE A 328 -21.28 3.34 -7.14
CA ILE A 328 -20.95 2.85 -8.50
C ILE A 328 -20.84 1.32 -8.44
N SER A 329 -21.79 0.61 -9.06
CA SER A 329 -21.75 -0.84 -9.18
C SER A 329 -20.72 -1.25 -10.23
N VAL A 330 -19.89 -2.23 -9.88
CA VAL A 330 -18.76 -2.68 -10.72
C VAL A 330 -19.01 -4.06 -11.29
N HIS A 331 -19.88 -4.79 -10.61
CA HIS A 331 -20.46 -6.08 -10.90
C HIS A 331 -21.80 -6.08 -10.15
N PRO A 332 -22.82 -6.88 -10.50
CA PRO A 332 -24.08 -6.97 -9.73
C PRO A 332 -23.94 -7.21 -8.20
N PHE A 333 -22.72 -7.44 -7.67
CA PHE A 333 -22.46 -7.87 -6.29
C PHE A 333 -21.42 -7.05 -5.51
N PHE A 334 -20.72 -6.08 -6.13
CA PHE A 334 -19.60 -5.37 -5.49
C PHE A 334 -19.66 -3.85 -5.62
N HIS A 335 -19.43 -3.18 -4.50
CA HIS A 335 -19.40 -1.72 -4.40
C HIS A 335 -18.11 -1.24 -3.71
N VAL A 336 -17.75 0.02 -3.89
CA VAL A 336 -16.65 0.65 -3.13
C VAL A 336 -17.27 1.42 -1.98
N ALA A 337 -16.89 1.10 -0.75
CA ALA A 337 -17.46 1.78 0.42
C ALA A 337 -17.15 3.29 0.40
N GLY A 338 -18.21 4.09 0.36
CA GLY A 338 -18.18 5.49 0.78
C GLY A 338 -17.74 5.60 2.25
N VAL A 339 -17.37 6.80 2.70
CA VAL A 339 -17.06 7.03 4.12
C VAL A 339 -18.39 7.09 4.89
N ASN A 340 -19.01 5.94 5.14
CA ASN A 340 -20.18 5.82 6.01
C ASN A 340 -19.76 5.33 7.40
N ASN A 341 -20.17 6.07 8.43
CA ASN A 341 -19.89 5.78 9.83
C ASN A 341 -21.01 4.96 10.49
N ASN A 342 -21.79 4.19 9.72
CA ASN A 342 -22.91 3.45 10.28
C ASN A 342 -22.42 2.24 11.09
N LYS A 343 -22.90 2.19 12.33
CA LYS A 343 -22.46 1.32 13.43
C LYS A 343 -23.14 -0.06 13.38
N LYS A 344 -23.17 -0.72 12.22
CA LYS A 344 -23.60 -2.14 12.16
C LYS A 344 -22.39 -3.06 12.23
N LYS A 345 -22.61 -4.24 12.81
CA LYS A 345 -21.57 -5.25 13.02
C LYS A 345 -21.39 -6.01 11.70
N ASN A 346 -20.68 -5.39 10.78
CA ASN A 346 -20.43 -5.96 9.46
C ASN A 346 -19.35 -7.04 9.53
N ASP A 347 -19.48 -8.08 8.72
CA ASP A 347 -18.46 -9.11 8.61
C ASP A 347 -17.30 -8.57 7.77
N ARG A 348 -16.08 -8.66 8.29
CA ARG A 348 -14.89 -8.19 7.59
C ARG A 348 -13.96 -9.35 7.29
N PHE A 349 -13.31 -9.31 6.14
CA PHE A 349 -12.32 -10.31 5.79
C PHE A 349 -11.20 -9.73 4.95
N LEU A 350 -10.05 -10.39 5.01
CA LEU A 350 -8.95 -10.17 4.09
C LEU A 350 -8.99 -11.25 3.00
N LEU A 351 -8.95 -10.82 1.76
CA LEU A 351 -8.72 -11.70 0.62
C LEU A 351 -7.28 -11.52 0.15
N LEU A 352 -6.51 -12.60 0.16
CA LEU A 352 -5.18 -12.64 -0.46
C LEU A 352 -5.25 -13.42 -1.77
N THR A 353 -4.83 -12.80 -2.87
CA THR A 353 -4.86 -13.41 -4.19
C THR A 353 -3.46 -13.45 -4.79
N GLY A 354 -3.01 -14.65 -5.18
CA GLY A 354 -1.77 -14.86 -5.91
C GLY A 354 -1.96 -14.65 -7.41
N VAL A 355 -1.16 -13.78 -8.00
CA VAL A 355 -1.25 -13.42 -9.41
C VAL A 355 0.13 -13.54 -10.06
N ASP A 356 0.19 -14.05 -11.28
CA ASP A 356 1.43 -14.21 -12.05
C ASP A 356 1.25 -13.51 -13.41
N VAL A 357 2.13 -12.56 -13.72
CA VAL A 357 2.15 -11.87 -15.03
C VAL A 357 3.09 -12.63 -15.95
N VAL A 358 2.57 -13.14 -17.06
CA VAL A 358 3.32 -14.00 -17.98
C VAL A 358 4.00 -13.16 -19.06
N ALA A 359 5.32 -13.32 -19.19
CA ALA A 359 6.20 -12.48 -20.02
C ALA A 359 5.85 -12.42 -21.51
N CYS A 360 5.21 -13.44 -22.10
CA CYS A 360 5.02 -13.50 -23.55
C CYS A 360 4.00 -12.48 -24.08
N ASP A 361 2.99 -12.12 -23.27
CA ASP A 361 1.87 -11.24 -23.69
C ASP A 361 1.40 -10.25 -22.60
N ASP A 362 2.10 -10.19 -21.45
CA ASP A 362 1.61 -9.58 -20.20
C ASP A 362 0.23 -10.16 -19.79
N ALA A 363 0.01 -11.44 -20.08
CA ALA A 363 -1.21 -12.13 -19.66
C ALA A 363 -1.18 -12.34 -18.15
N VAL A 364 -2.31 -12.09 -17.48
CA VAL A 364 -2.42 -12.24 -16.03
C VAL A 364 -3.04 -13.59 -15.70
N LEU A 365 -2.28 -14.44 -15.01
CA LEU A 365 -2.74 -15.71 -14.46
C LEU A 365 -3.08 -15.54 -12.98
N VAL A 366 -4.35 -15.74 -12.64
CA VAL A 366 -4.80 -15.80 -11.25
C VAL A 366 -4.59 -17.22 -10.73
N HIS A 367 -3.90 -17.38 -9.60
CA HIS A 367 -3.61 -18.68 -9.00
C HIS A 367 -4.66 -19.07 -7.96
N LYS A 368 -4.44 -18.70 -6.70
CA LYS A 368 -5.33 -19.02 -5.57
C LYS A 368 -5.75 -17.75 -4.87
N SER A 369 -6.96 -17.78 -4.33
CA SER A 369 -7.47 -16.78 -3.41
C SER A 369 -7.70 -17.44 -2.05
N ILE A 370 -7.26 -16.79 -0.98
CA ILE A 370 -7.49 -17.26 0.39
C ILE A 370 -8.24 -16.17 1.14
N ARG A 371 -9.39 -16.54 1.71
CA ARG A 371 -10.21 -15.68 2.55
C ARG A 371 -9.85 -15.89 4.01
N TYR A 372 -9.52 -14.80 4.69
CA TYR A 372 -9.23 -14.75 6.13
C TYR A 372 -10.30 -13.92 6.83
N PRO A 373 -11.24 -14.55 7.56
CA PRO A 373 -12.25 -13.83 8.31
C PRO A 373 -11.61 -13.10 9.50
N PHE A 374 -12.02 -11.85 9.73
CA PHE A 374 -11.70 -11.10 10.93
C PHE A 374 -12.84 -11.20 11.93
N GLN A 375 -12.55 -11.41 13.21
CA GLN A 375 -13.58 -11.47 14.24
C GLN A 375 -13.74 -10.09 14.88
N ASN A 376 -14.98 -9.66 15.13
CA ASN A 376 -15.29 -8.51 16.02
C ASN A 376 -14.49 -7.22 15.77
N GLY A 377 -14.22 -6.89 14.50
CA GLY A 377 -13.69 -5.57 14.15
C GLY A 377 -12.19 -5.41 14.20
N ASP A 378 -11.38 -6.49 14.16
CA ASP A 378 -9.91 -6.50 14.07
C ASP A 378 -9.30 -5.69 12.89
N PHE A 379 -10.06 -4.84 12.21
CA PHE A 379 -9.61 -4.03 11.10
C PHE A 379 -10.18 -2.62 11.21
N VAL A 380 -9.31 -1.63 11.33
CA VAL A 380 -9.64 -0.21 11.15
C VAL A 380 -9.07 0.26 9.82
N ARG A 381 -9.93 0.85 8.98
CA ARG A 381 -9.57 1.36 7.64
C ARG A 381 -8.40 2.34 7.73
N GLY A 382 -7.36 2.11 6.92
CA GLY A 382 -6.21 3.02 6.79
C GLY A 382 -5.00 2.71 7.69
N TYR A 383 -5.11 1.75 8.61
CA TYR A 383 -4.03 1.38 9.54
C TYR A 383 -3.36 0.05 9.22
N SER A 384 -3.95 -0.77 8.35
CA SER A 384 -3.32 -2.01 7.90
C SER A 384 -2.31 -1.75 6.79
N ARG A 385 -1.34 -2.64 6.59
CA ARG A 385 -0.34 -2.54 5.52
C ARG A 385 0.06 -3.93 5.01
N LEU A 386 0.42 -4.01 3.73
CA LEU A 386 0.99 -5.20 3.10
C LEU A 386 2.37 -4.87 2.52
N PHE A 387 3.37 -5.71 2.78
CA PHE A 387 4.72 -5.59 2.25
C PHE A 387 5.29 -6.95 1.83
#